data_AF-A0A916M8G4-F1
#
_entry.id   AF-A0A916M8G4-F1
#
_cell.length_a   1.000
_cell.length_b   1.000
_cell.length_c   1.000
_cell.angle_alpha   90.00
_cell.angle_beta   90.00
_cell.angle_gamma   90.00
#
_symmetry.space_group_name_H-M   'P 1'
#
loop_
_entity.id
_entity.type
_entity.pdbx_description
1 polymer ?
#
loop_
_entity_poly.entity_id
_entity_poly.type
_entity_poly.pdbx_seq_one_letter_code
_entity_poly.pdbx_strand_id
1 'polypeptide(L)'
;MRLRRPEIIACPSLLLALLLNACVWRSGDADHYLGPVLFRYSTPPNRKAYVGQVVRLGLSAEAGNNWGIVLGVSERITVAPLLAATGQQDRDAAQYRWLMPLGFEQTPAADEWNLSLLYLRVEHGPGRFFLSRSIHGAEFALGEEANALTVGYARRTLFTPPDNAISRLRFDDSRPLASQATVWLDLPEHGSLPDN
;
A
#
# COMPACT_ATOMS: atom_id res chain seq x y z
N MET A 1 39.15 -37.23 19.00
CA MET A 1 38.44 -35.92 19.02
C MET A 1 37.15 -36.05 18.23
N ARG A 2 35.98 -36.03 18.87
CA ARG A 2 34.66 -36.08 18.19
C ARG A 2 34.04 -34.68 18.25
N LEU A 3 33.91 -34.03 17.08
CA LEU A 3 33.18 -32.77 16.91
C LEU A 3 31.67 -33.05 17.03
N ARG A 4 31.02 -32.47 18.04
CA ARG A 4 29.55 -32.50 18.18
C ARG A 4 28.93 -31.56 17.14
N ARG A 5 27.87 -32.03 16.47
CA ARG A 5 27.08 -31.21 15.54
C ARG A 5 26.33 -30.12 16.33
N PRO A 6 26.23 -28.88 15.82
CA PRO A 6 25.39 -27.86 16.43
C PRO A 6 23.92 -28.27 16.22
N GLU A 7 23.23 -28.59 17.32
CA GLU A 7 21.79 -28.71 17.33
C GLU A 7 21.21 -27.31 17.22
N ILE A 8 20.64 -27.00 16.04
CA ILE A 8 19.88 -25.77 15.83
C ILE A 8 18.58 -25.96 16.63
N ILE A 9 18.58 -25.49 17.88
CA ILE A 9 17.37 -25.40 18.69
C ILE A 9 16.56 -24.26 18.08
N ALA A 10 15.67 -24.60 17.14
CA ALA A 10 14.65 -23.70 16.65
C ALA A 10 13.78 -23.34 17.86
N CYS A 11 13.94 -22.13 18.39
CA CYS A 11 13.27 -21.68 19.60
C CYS A 11 11.78 -21.46 19.26
N PRO A 12 10.86 -22.34 19.70
CA PRO A 12 9.46 -22.27 19.29
C PRO A 12 8.78 -21.00 19.83
N SER A 13 9.31 -20.40 20.90
CA SER A 13 8.87 -19.10 21.41
C SER A 13 9.21 -17.94 20.47
N LEU A 14 10.33 -18.01 19.74
CA LEU A 14 10.69 -17.01 18.73
C LEU A 14 9.73 -17.11 17.53
N LEU A 15 9.42 -18.35 17.10
CA LEU A 15 8.43 -18.60 16.05
C LEU A 15 7.04 -18.12 16.48
N LEU A 16 6.63 -18.41 17.71
CA LEU A 16 5.35 -17.98 18.28
C LEU A 16 5.28 -16.45 18.43
N ALA A 17 6.37 -15.80 18.86
CA ALA A 17 6.46 -14.35 18.93
C ALA A 17 6.35 -13.71 17.54
N LEU A 18 6.99 -14.28 16.53
CA LEU A 18 6.86 -13.84 15.14
C LEU A 18 5.43 -14.02 14.62
N LEU A 19 4.77 -15.14 14.93
CA LEU A 19 3.38 -15.42 14.53
C LEU A 19 2.36 -14.50 15.22
N LEU A 20 2.54 -14.20 16.51
CA LEU A 20 1.65 -13.29 17.26
C LEU A 20 1.81 -11.83 16.79
N ASN A 21 3.04 -11.38 16.53
CA ASN A 21 3.28 -10.07 15.94
C ASN A 21 2.75 -9.99 14.50
N ALA A 22 2.86 -11.08 13.73
CA ALA A 22 2.30 -11.12 12.38
C ALA A 22 0.77 -10.96 12.36
N CYS A 23 0.08 -11.42 13.40
CA CYS A 23 -1.37 -11.25 13.53
C CYS A 23 -1.74 -9.77 13.81
N VAL A 24 -0.97 -9.07 14.63
CA VAL A 24 -1.14 -7.62 14.88
C VAL A 24 -0.88 -6.81 13.61
N TRP A 25 0.09 -7.24 12.79
CA TRP A 25 0.42 -6.59 11.53
C TRP A 25 -0.59 -6.86 10.42
N ARG A 26 -1.58 -7.73 10.66
CA ARG A 26 -2.70 -7.98 9.74
C ARG A 26 -3.88 -7.03 9.97
N SER A 27 -3.80 -6.07 10.91
CA SER A 27 -4.86 -5.05 11.03
C SER A 27 -4.94 -4.28 9.71
N GLY A 28 -6.02 -4.47 8.95
CA GLY A 28 -6.13 -4.09 7.54
C GLY A 28 -6.14 -2.59 7.23
N ASP A 29 -5.80 -1.76 8.21
CA ASP A 29 -5.88 -0.30 8.13
C ASP A 29 -4.56 0.34 7.69
N ALA A 30 -3.45 -0.42 7.64
CA ALA A 30 -2.15 0.13 7.27
C ALA A 30 -1.26 -0.88 6.52
N ASP A 31 -0.43 -0.34 5.64
CA ASP A 31 0.72 -1.04 5.08
C ASP A 31 1.97 -0.69 5.89
N HIS A 32 2.76 -1.71 6.19
CA HIS A 32 3.98 -1.64 6.97
C HIS A 32 5.15 -2.03 6.08
N TYR A 33 6.11 -1.13 5.93
CA TYR A 33 7.33 -1.39 5.20
C TYR A 33 8.52 -1.44 6.14
N LEU A 34 9.35 -2.46 5.97
CA LEU A 34 10.60 -2.65 6.72
C LEU A 34 11.79 -2.56 5.78
N GLY A 35 12.81 -1.82 6.19
CA GLY A 35 14.02 -1.57 5.42
C GLY A 35 14.00 -0.23 4.67
N PRO A 36 14.96 -0.01 3.75
CA PRO A 36 15.11 1.27 3.07
C PRO A 36 14.04 1.46 2.00
N VAL A 37 13.29 2.54 2.16
CA VAL A 37 12.13 2.88 1.34
C VAL A 37 12.16 4.36 0.98
N LEU A 38 12.02 4.65 -0.30
CA LEU A 38 11.67 5.98 -0.78
C LEU A 38 10.17 6.05 -0.98
N PHE A 39 9.54 7.15 -0.59
CA PHE A 39 8.11 7.33 -0.82
C PHE A 39 7.78 8.78 -1.12
N ARG A 40 6.69 8.97 -1.84
CA ARG A 40 6.09 10.28 -2.10
C ARG A 40 4.60 10.12 -2.30
N TYR A 41 3.86 11.19 -2.09
CA TYR A 41 2.41 11.19 -2.22
C TYR A 41 1.94 12.52 -2.77
N SER A 42 0.84 12.50 -3.52
CA SER A 42 0.27 13.72 -4.09
C SER A 42 -0.67 14.40 -3.10
N THR A 43 -0.59 15.73 -3.00
CA THR A 43 -1.73 16.50 -2.49
C THR A 43 -2.73 16.69 -3.64
N PRO A 44 -3.96 16.13 -3.59
CA PRO A 44 -4.82 16.03 -4.78
C PRO A 44 -5.11 17.40 -5.42
N PRO A 45 -4.57 17.72 -6.62
CA PRO A 45 -4.95 18.94 -7.30
C PRO A 45 -6.38 18.76 -7.82
N ASN A 46 -7.28 19.67 -7.43
CA ASN A 46 -8.71 19.63 -7.79
C ASN A 46 -9.47 18.38 -7.33
N ARG A 47 -9.03 17.75 -6.22
CA ARG A 47 -9.79 16.71 -5.49
C ARG A 47 -10.24 15.50 -6.34
N LYS A 48 -9.39 14.98 -7.23
CA LYS A 48 -9.76 13.79 -8.05
C LYS A 48 -9.24 12.48 -7.49
N ALA A 49 -8.00 12.42 -7.06
CA ALA A 49 -7.43 11.21 -6.48
C ALA A 49 -6.26 11.53 -5.55
N TYR A 50 -6.06 10.66 -4.54
CA TYR A 50 -4.80 10.53 -3.85
C TYR A 50 -3.92 9.53 -4.58
N VAL A 51 -2.66 9.89 -4.81
CA VAL A 51 -1.63 9.01 -5.35
C VAL A 51 -0.55 8.81 -4.30
N GLY A 52 -0.24 7.56 -4.01
CA GLY A 52 0.92 7.17 -3.22
C GLY A 52 1.92 6.42 -4.09
N GLN A 53 3.21 6.66 -3.87
CA GLN A 53 4.28 5.93 -4.52
C GLN A 53 5.30 5.50 -3.47
N VAL A 54 5.63 4.22 -3.46
CA VAL A 54 6.56 3.60 -2.52
C VAL A 54 7.58 2.77 -3.31
N VAL A 55 8.86 3.01 -3.08
CA VAL A 55 9.98 2.30 -3.70
C VAL A 55 10.81 1.64 -2.61
N ARG A 56 10.71 0.32 -2.56
CA ARG A 56 11.50 -0.57 -1.70
C ARG A 56 12.84 -0.86 -2.34
N LEU A 57 13.92 -0.78 -1.56
CA LEU A 57 15.30 -0.97 -2.02
C LEU A 57 15.99 -2.12 -1.27
N GLY A 58 16.92 -2.80 -1.95
CA GLY A 58 17.74 -3.85 -1.35
C GLY A 58 16.90 -5.00 -0.78
N LEU A 59 17.20 -5.39 0.46
CA LEU A 59 16.39 -6.36 1.21
C LEU A 59 15.36 -5.58 2.04
N SER A 60 14.09 -5.76 1.70
CA SER A 60 12.98 -5.10 2.41
C SER A 60 11.74 -5.98 2.45
N ALA A 61 10.84 -5.67 3.38
CA ALA A 61 9.61 -6.41 3.58
C ALA A 61 8.39 -5.48 3.63
N GLU A 62 7.24 -6.05 3.31
CA GLU A 62 5.92 -5.44 3.37
C GLU A 62 5.01 -6.36 4.21
N ALA A 63 4.15 -5.76 5.02
CA ALA A 63 3.11 -6.43 5.79
C ALA A 63 1.88 -5.52 5.93
N GLY A 64 0.73 -6.08 6.32
CA GLY A 64 -0.56 -5.40 6.28
C GLY A 64 -1.56 -6.20 5.48
N ASN A 65 -2.19 -5.56 4.50
CA ASN A 65 -3.06 -6.20 3.51
C ASN A 65 -2.28 -7.04 2.49
N ASN A 66 -0.98 -6.78 2.38
CA ASN A 66 -0.07 -7.55 1.54
C ASN A 66 1.17 -7.85 2.35
N TRP A 67 1.68 -9.06 2.15
CA TRP A 67 2.88 -9.57 2.75
C TRP A 67 3.88 -9.83 1.65
N GLY A 68 5.12 -9.42 1.84
CA GLY A 68 6.14 -9.78 0.88
C GLY A 68 7.53 -9.45 1.33
N ILE A 69 8.49 -10.16 0.75
CA ILE A 69 9.91 -9.89 0.91
C ILE A 69 10.47 -9.68 -0.49
N VAL A 70 11.25 -8.61 -0.64
CA VAL A 70 11.94 -8.29 -1.88
C VAL A 70 13.44 -8.23 -1.64
N LEU A 71 14.19 -8.76 -2.60
CA LEU A 71 15.62 -8.53 -2.76
C LEU A 71 15.83 -7.86 -4.12
N GLY A 72 16.02 -6.55 -4.14
CA GLY A 72 16.17 -5.75 -5.36
C GLY A 72 15.50 -4.39 -5.24
N VAL A 73 14.83 -3.95 -6.31
CA VAL A 73 14.02 -2.73 -6.32
C VAL A 73 12.57 -3.11 -6.60
N SER A 74 11.65 -2.60 -5.78
CA SER A 74 10.22 -2.74 -6.05
C SER A 74 9.53 -1.40 -5.87
N GLU A 75 8.89 -0.93 -6.93
CA GLU A 75 8.05 0.27 -6.91
C GLU A 75 6.59 -0.14 -6.90
N ARG A 76 5.81 0.51 -6.06
CA ARG A 76 4.37 0.37 -5.92
C ARG A 76 3.74 1.75 -5.99
N ILE A 77 2.80 1.91 -6.91
CA ILE A 77 2.00 3.13 -7.10
C ILE A 77 0.56 2.77 -6.80
N THR A 78 -0.07 3.51 -5.90
CA THR A 78 -1.48 3.37 -5.52
C THR A 78 -2.24 4.62 -5.90
N VAL A 79 -3.41 4.46 -6.49
CA VAL A 79 -4.34 5.56 -6.78
C VAL A 79 -5.67 5.26 -6.11
N ALA A 80 -6.14 6.20 -5.29
CA ALA A 80 -7.42 6.16 -4.60
C ALA A 80 -8.27 7.36 -5.01
N PRO A 81 -9.50 7.17 -5.54
CA PRO A 81 -10.37 8.27 -5.95
C PRO A 81 -10.87 9.03 -4.71
N LEU A 82 -11.00 10.33 -4.88
CA LEU A 82 -11.85 11.12 -4.00
C LEU A 82 -13.29 10.94 -4.51
N LEU A 83 -14.12 10.24 -3.73
CA LEU A 83 -15.51 9.96 -4.10
C LEU A 83 -16.23 11.27 -4.42
N ALA A 84 -16.67 11.42 -5.67
CA ALA A 84 -17.17 12.70 -6.19
C ALA A 84 -18.71 12.82 -6.17
N ALA A 85 -19.45 11.84 -5.62
CA ALA A 85 -20.84 11.62 -6.04
C ALA A 85 -21.96 11.93 -5.03
N THR A 86 -21.71 12.26 -3.76
CA THR A 86 -22.82 12.43 -2.79
C THR A 86 -23.06 13.85 -2.30
N GLY A 87 -22.27 14.85 -2.70
CA GLY A 87 -22.38 16.20 -2.12
C GLY A 87 -22.04 16.26 -0.62
N GLN A 88 -21.79 15.12 0.00
CA GLN A 88 -21.19 14.99 1.31
C GLN A 88 -19.69 15.19 1.11
N GLN A 89 -19.31 16.46 1.16
CA GLN A 89 -17.95 16.86 1.37
C GLN A 89 -17.54 16.36 2.76
N ASP A 90 -17.25 15.06 2.90
CA ASP A 90 -16.61 14.52 4.11
C ASP A 90 -15.26 15.21 4.20
N ARG A 91 -15.23 16.25 5.04
CA ARG A 91 -14.03 17.04 5.34
C ARG A 91 -12.99 16.21 6.10
N ASP A 92 -13.34 14.97 6.45
CA ASP A 92 -12.47 13.96 7.05
C ASP A 92 -12.08 12.83 6.07
N ALA A 93 -12.27 13.04 4.75
CA ALA A 93 -11.87 12.09 3.71
C ALA A 93 -10.43 11.61 3.95
N ALA A 94 -10.31 10.33 4.29
CA ALA A 94 -9.13 9.73 4.90
C ALA A 94 -7.83 10.13 4.20
N GLN A 95 -7.07 11.00 4.86
CA GLN A 95 -5.74 11.37 4.42
C GLN A 95 -4.83 10.16 4.60
N TYR A 96 -3.95 9.89 3.64
CA TYR A 96 -2.82 9.00 3.90
C TYR A 96 -2.05 9.57 5.08
N ARG A 97 -2.03 8.85 6.21
CA ARG A 97 -1.22 9.22 7.36
C ARG A 97 0.03 8.36 7.34
N TRP A 98 1.17 9.05 7.32
CA TRP A 98 2.48 8.43 7.25
C TRP A 98 3.12 8.51 8.63
N LEU A 99 3.62 7.39 9.12
CA LEU A 99 4.34 7.34 10.39
C LEU A 99 5.75 6.78 10.15
N MET A 100 6.74 7.61 10.50
CA MET A 100 8.16 7.29 10.46
C MET A 100 8.76 7.51 11.87
N PRO A 101 8.61 6.55 12.79
CA PRO A 101 9.05 6.70 14.18
C PRO A 101 10.57 6.96 14.32
N LEU A 102 11.36 6.68 13.28
CA LEU A 102 12.82 6.87 13.26
C LEU A 102 13.27 7.81 12.12
N GLY A 103 12.41 8.71 11.65
CA GLY A 103 12.74 9.69 10.61
C GLY A 103 13.52 10.90 11.15
N PHE A 104 14.42 11.48 10.34
CA PHE A 104 15.13 12.72 10.65
C PHE A 104 14.22 13.96 10.59
N GLU A 105 13.11 13.89 9.84
CA GLU A 105 12.07 14.92 9.77
C GLU A 105 10.75 14.36 10.32
N GLN A 106 10.08 15.14 11.18
CA GLN A 106 8.86 14.69 11.88
C GLN A 106 7.61 14.66 10.99
N THR A 107 7.65 15.23 9.79
CA THR A 107 6.52 15.23 8.85
C THR A 107 7.04 15.13 7.42
N PRO A 108 6.71 14.09 6.66
CA PRO A 108 7.14 13.97 5.28
C PRO A 108 6.55 15.10 4.41
N ALA A 109 7.33 15.56 3.43
CA ALA A 109 6.90 16.58 2.48
C ALA A 109 6.05 15.96 1.37
N ALA A 110 4.90 16.57 1.08
CA ALA A 110 4.05 16.13 -0.02
C ALA A 110 4.70 16.45 -1.38
N ASP A 111 4.40 15.65 -2.41
CA ASP A 111 4.90 15.76 -3.78
C ASP A 111 6.43 15.63 -3.94
N GLU A 112 7.17 15.46 -2.84
CA GLU A 112 8.61 15.26 -2.77
C GLU A 112 8.99 13.84 -2.35
N TRP A 113 10.21 13.43 -2.68
CA TRP A 113 10.75 12.14 -2.23
C TRP A 113 11.19 12.22 -0.77
N ASN A 114 10.63 11.32 0.03
CA ASN A 114 10.96 11.12 1.43
C ASN A 114 11.67 9.77 1.59
N LEU A 115 12.64 9.70 2.50
CA LEU A 115 13.39 8.48 2.78
C LEU A 115 13.07 7.98 4.19
N SER A 116 12.65 6.71 4.29
CA SER A 116 12.66 5.96 5.54
C SER A 116 13.66 4.81 5.43
N LEU A 117 14.61 4.73 6.36
CA LEU A 117 15.66 3.71 6.31
C LEU A 117 15.26 2.38 6.95
N LEU A 118 14.34 2.42 7.91
CA LEU A 118 14.06 1.29 8.79
C LEU A 118 12.60 0.88 8.73
N TYR A 119 11.69 1.84 8.83
CA TYR A 119 10.28 1.55 8.96
C TYR A 119 9.40 2.70 8.48
N LEU A 120 8.44 2.35 7.63
CA LEU A 120 7.39 3.25 7.16
C LEU A 120 6.04 2.58 7.39
N ARG A 121 5.14 3.27 8.08
CA ARG A 121 3.73 2.87 8.15
C ARG A 121 2.89 3.85 7.34
N VAL A 122 2.02 3.28 6.52
CA VAL A 122 1.13 4.00 5.62
C VAL A 122 -0.28 3.63 6.01
N GLU A 123 -0.98 4.51 6.71
CA GLU A 123 -2.41 4.33 6.98
C GLU A 123 -3.18 4.57 5.68
N HIS A 124 -4.07 3.64 5.33
CA HIS A 124 -4.78 3.68 4.06
C HIS A 124 -5.87 4.77 4.08
N GLY A 125 -5.93 5.57 3.02
CA GLY A 125 -7.13 6.31 2.62
C GLY A 125 -8.23 5.37 2.08
N PRO A 126 -9.38 5.89 1.58
CA PRO A 126 -10.47 5.05 1.10
C PRO A 126 -9.97 4.04 0.03
N GLY A 127 -10.59 2.85 0.00
CA GLY A 127 -10.13 1.65 -0.69
C GLY A 127 -9.39 1.87 -2.03
N ARG A 128 -8.27 1.15 -2.19
CA ARG A 128 -7.44 1.19 -3.39
C ARG A 128 -8.26 0.87 -4.64
N PHE A 129 -8.20 1.77 -5.61
CA PHE A 129 -8.93 1.66 -6.88
C PHE A 129 -8.04 1.20 -8.02
N PHE A 130 -6.78 1.63 -7.99
CA PHE A 130 -5.77 1.21 -8.94
C PHE A 130 -4.42 1.04 -8.25
N LEU A 131 -3.68 0.04 -8.71
CA LEU A 131 -2.33 -0.25 -8.29
C LEU A 131 -1.47 -0.62 -9.49
N SER A 132 -0.24 -0.11 -9.52
CA SER A 132 0.83 -0.55 -10.41
C SER A 132 2.04 -0.94 -9.57
N ARG A 133 2.57 -2.14 -9.77
CA ARG A 133 3.77 -2.64 -9.10
C ARG A 133 4.80 -3.05 -10.14
N SER A 134 6.02 -2.55 -10.04
CA SER A 134 7.18 -2.98 -10.82
C SER A 134 8.25 -3.55 -9.89
N ILE A 135 8.92 -4.62 -10.33
CA ILE A 135 9.91 -5.35 -9.55
C ILE A 135 11.12 -5.62 -10.44
N HIS A 136 12.30 -5.34 -9.92
CA HIS A 136 13.61 -5.68 -10.47
C HIS A 136 14.40 -6.44 -9.40
N GLY A 137 14.43 -7.76 -9.47
CA GLY A 137 15.08 -8.62 -8.49
C GLY A 137 14.29 -9.88 -8.19
N ALA A 138 14.29 -10.31 -6.93
CA ALA A 138 13.48 -11.42 -6.46
C ALA A 138 12.41 -10.91 -5.48
N GLU A 139 11.16 -11.33 -5.67
CA GLU A 139 10.06 -11.01 -4.76
C GLU A 139 9.27 -12.28 -4.45
N PHE A 140 8.98 -12.49 -3.16
CA PHE A 140 7.92 -13.35 -2.70
C PHE A 140 6.80 -12.48 -2.14
N ALA A 141 5.59 -12.59 -2.69
CA ALA A 141 4.44 -11.80 -2.27
C ALA A 141 3.22 -12.70 -2.04
N LEU A 142 2.45 -12.38 -0.99
CA LEU A 142 1.20 -12.99 -0.60
C LEU A 142 0.22 -11.91 -0.17
N GLY A 143 -1.00 -11.92 -0.69
CA GLY A 143 -2.00 -10.93 -0.30
C GLY A 143 -3.06 -10.70 -1.37
N GLU A 144 -3.86 -9.67 -1.15
CA GLU A 144 -4.94 -9.27 -2.06
C GLU A 144 -4.42 -8.76 -3.41
N GLU A 145 -3.19 -8.23 -3.48
CA GLU A 145 -2.60 -7.75 -4.73
C GLU A 145 -2.08 -8.89 -5.61
N ALA A 146 -1.39 -9.84 -5.01
CA ALA A 146 -0.76 -10.95 -5.69
C ALA A 146 -0.35 -12.04 -4.71
N ASN A 147 -0.49 -13.29 -5.14
CA ASN A 147 0.22 -14.43 -4.60
C ASN A 147 1.24 -14.87 -5.66
N ALA A 148 2.49 -14.46 -5.51
CA ALA A 148 3.49 -14.63 -6.56
C ALA A 148 4.91 -14.81 -6.03
N LEU A 149 5.68 -15.62 -6.75
CA LEU A 149 7.13 -15.66 -6.68
C LEU A 149 7.69 -15.10 -7.99
N THR A 150 8.56 -14.11 -7.90
CA THR A 150 9.12 -13.37 -9.03
C THR A 150 10.64 -13.43 -8.98
N VAL A 151 11.28 -13.66 -10.14
CA VAL A 151 12.74 -13.52 -10.31
C VAL A 151 13.00 -12.80 -11.62
N GLY A 152 13.80 -11.72 -11.59
CA GLY A 152 14.10 -10.88 -12.75
C GLY A 152 13.26 -9.61 -12.76
N TYR A 153 12.58 -9.33 -13.87
CA TYR A 153 11.71 -8.17 -14.01
C TYR A 153 10.25 -8.60 -14.08
N ALA A 154 9.38 -7.92 -13.33
CA ALA A 154 7.93 -8.06 -13.49
C ALA A 154 7.24 -6.72 -13.31
N ARG A 155 6.14 -6.55 -14.04
CA ARG A 155 5.21 -5.45 -13.88
C ARG A 155 3.80 -5.99 -13.77
N ARG A 156 3.05 -5.51 -12.77
CA ARG A 156 1.68 -5.91 -12.50
C ARG A 156 0.83 -4.68 -12.29
N THR A 157 -0.41 -4.76 -12.74
CA THR A 157 -1.41 -3.72 -12.50
C THR A 157 -2.68 -4.38 -12.01
N LEU A 158 -3.28 -3.81 -10.97
CA LEU A 158 -4.56 -4.24 -10.44
C LEU A 158 -5.53 -3.05 -10.48
N PHE A 159 -6.72 -3.28 -11.02
CA PHE A 159 -7.78 -2.29 -11.12
C PHE A 159 -9.04 -2.87 -10.47
N THR A 160 -9.50 -2.22 -9.41
CA THR A 160 -10.59 -2.69 -8.55
C THR A 160 -11.64 -1.58 -8.40
N PRO A 161 -12.42 -1.30 -9.46
CA PRO A 161 -13.51 -0.33 -9.38
C PRO A 161 -14.65 -0.87 -8.50
N PRO A 162 -15.48 0.00 -7.90
CA PRO A 162 -16.72 -0.45 -7.26
C PRO A 162 -17.66 -1.12 -8.26
N ASP A 163 -18.34 -2.18 -7.83
CA ASP A 163 -19.23 -2.99 -8.69
C ASP A 163 -20.43 -2.17 -9.22
N ASN A 164 -20.85 -1.13 -8.50
CA ASN A 164 -21.98 -0.27 -8.81
C ASN A 164 -21.55 1.13 -9.28
N ALA A 165 -20.49 1.24 -10.08
CA ALA A 165 -20.00 2.53 -10.53
C ALA A 165 -19.50 2.53 -11.97
N ILE A 166 -19.73 3.65 -12.65
CA ILE A 166 -18.91 4.03 -13.80
C ILE A 166 -17.63 4.63 -13.24
N SER A 167 -16.49 4.19 -13.76
CA SER A 167 -15.18 4.60 -13.24
C SER A 167 -14.25 5.02 -14.37
N ARG A 168 -13.48 6.10 -14.15
CA ARG A 168 -12.46 6.58 -15.08
C ARG A 168 -11.13 6.73 -14.37
N LEU A 169 -10.10 6.10 -14.93
CA LEU A 169 -8.70 6.28 -14.55
C LEU A 169 -7.93 6.93 -15.70
N ARG A 170 -7.11 7.94 -15.38
CA ARG A 170 -6.04 8.45 -16.24
C ARG A 170 -4.73 8.27 -15.51
N PHE A 171 -3.95 7.27 -15.93
CA PHE A 171 -2.67 6.92 -15.34
C PHE A 171 -1.56 7.10 -16.38
N ASP A 172 -0.47 7.76 -15.98
CA ASP A 172 0.74 7.97 -16.78
C ASP A 172 1.93 7.57 -15.91
N ASP A 173 2.61 6.49 -16.28
CA ASP A 173 3.73 5.94 -15.53
C ASP A 173 4.93 6.87 -15.43
N SER A 174 5.08 7.78 -16.42
CA SER A 174 6.15 8.79 -16.39
C SER A 174 5.86 9.92 -15.41
N ARG A 175 4.58 10.10 -15.04
CA ARG A 175 4.10 11.15 -14.12
C ARG A 175 3.00 10.58 -13.21
N PRO A 176 3.34 9.60 -12.35
CA PRO A 176 2.33 8.87 -11.58
C PRO A 176 1.52 9.78 -10.65
N LEU A 177 2.16 10.81 -10.07
CA LEU A 177 1.48 11.79 -9.20
C LEU A 177 0.44 12.66 -9.93
N ALA A 178 0.49 12.75 -11.26
CA ALA A 178 -0.51 13.47 -12.05
C ALA A 178 -1.75 12.61 -12.37
N SER A 179 -1.81 11.39 -11.84
CA SER A 179 -2.92 10.46 -12.11
C SER A 179 -4.25 11.01 -11.62
N GLN A 180 -5.30 10.75 -12.38
CA GLN A 180 -6.66 11.15 -12.04
C GLN A 180 -7.54 9.92 -11.97
N ALA A 181 -8.31 9.78 -10.90
CA ALA A 181 -9.39 8.81 -10.81
C ALA A 181 -10.70 9.55 -10.60
N THR A 182 -11.79 9.02 -11.14
CA THR A 182 -13.13 9.53 -10.90
C THR A 182 -14.08 8.35 -10.89
N VAL A 183 -14.95 8.30 -9.89
CA VAL A 183 -15.95 7.25 -9.71
C VAL A 183 -17.30 7.92 -9.63
N TRP A 184 -18.22 7.48 -10.49
CA TRP A 184 -19.63 7.87 -10.51
C TRP A 184 -20.43 6.67 -10.06
N LEU A 185 -20.93 6.72 -8.83
CA LEU A 185 -21.75 5.65 -8.27
C LEU A 185 -23.13 5.67 -8.92
N ASP A 186 -23.61 4.49 -9.29
CA ASP A 186 -25.01 4.27 -9.63
C ASP A 186 -25.78 4.28 -8.29
N LEU A 187 -26.48 5.39 -8.03
CA LEU A 187 -27.37 5.48 -6.89
C LEU A 187 -28.62 4.68 -7.25
N PRO A 188 -29.10 3.74 -6.41
CA PRO A 188 -30.38 3.11 -6.68
C PRO A 188 -31.46 4.18 -6.79
N GLU A 189 -32.06 4.31 -7.98
CA GLU A 189 -33.28 5.08 -8.18
C GLU A 189 -34.34 4.50 -7.24
N HIS A 190 -34.78 5.30 -6.26
CA HIS A 190 -35.90 5.00 -5.36
C HIS A 190 -35.74 3.78 -4.44
N GLY A 191 -34.92 3.92 -3.40
CA GLY A 191 -35.20 3.30 -2.11
C GLY A 191 -36.17 4.19 -1.33
N SER A 192 -37.45 3.83 -1.31
CA SER A 192 -38.45 4.35 -0.37
C SER A 192 -37.88 4.42 1.05
N LEU A 193 -38.05 5.56 1.72
CA LEU A 193 -37.87 5.67 3.17
C LEU A 193 -38.60 4.50 3.84
N PRO A 194 -37.99 3.78 4.80
CA PRO A 194 -38.78 2.93 5.67
C PRO A 194 -39.70 3.84 6.48
N ASP A 195 -41.01 3.74 6.24
CA ASP A 195 -42.00 4.13 7.24
C ASP A 195 -41.76 3.24 8.46
N ASN A 196 -41.16 3.82 9.50
CA ASN A 196 -41.33 3.45 10.92
C ASN A 196 -40.71 4.50 11.83
#